data_AF-A0A7R8W8T0-F1
#
_entry.id   AF-A0A7R8W8T0-F1
#
_cell.length_a   1.000
_cell.length_b   1.000
_cell.length_c   1.000
_cell.angle_alpha   90.00
_cell.angle_beta   90.00
_cell.angle_gamma   90.00
#
_symmetry.space_group_name_H-M   'P 1'
#
loop_
_entity.id
_entity.type
_entity.pdbx_description
1 polymer ?
#
loop_
_entity_poly.entity_id
_entity_poly.type
_entity_poly.pdbx_seq_one_letter_code
_entity_poly.pdbx_strand_id
1 'polypeptide(L)' 'MRLNEFTRIVCSKVVLVPYESRHVPKYHQWMKSPELQQLTASEPLTLEEEFEMQRKWREDDDSEECNDAIRMMTNY' A
#
# COMPACT_ATOMS: atom_id res chain seq x y z
N MET A 1 -5.61 7.57 -2.90
CA MET A 1 -4.80 7.55 -4.15
C MET A 1 -5.57 8.13 -5.36
N ARG A 2 -6.54 9.01 -5.10
CA ARG A 2 -7.30 9.71 -6.14
C ARG A 2 -6.53 10.91 -6.69
N LEU A 3 -5.96 11.72 -5.80
CA LEU A 3 -5.22 12.96 -6.15
C LEU A 3 -4.05 12.75 -7.10
N ASN A 4 -3.36 11.61 -6.99
CA ASN A 4 -2.16 11.30 -7.76
C ASN A 4 -2.39 10.22 -8.82
N GLU A 5 -3.64 9.94 -9.22
CA GLU A 5 -4.00 8.84 -10.11
C GLU A 5 -3.32 8.87 -11.49
N PHE A 6 -2.89 10.05 -11.96
CA PHE A 6 -2.13 10.22 -13.21
C PHE A 6 -0.65 10.59 -13.00
N THR A 7 -0.19 10.59 -11.74
CA THR A 7 1.17 10.98 -11.39
C THR A 7 2.07 9.76 -11.36
N ARG A 8 3.15 9.80 -12.14
CA ARG A 8 4.23 8.80 -12.06
C ARG A 8 5.56 9.50 -11.80
N ILE A 9 6.37 8.94 -10.91
CA ILE A 9 7.71 9.43 -10.63
C ILE A 9 8.70 8.42 -11.22
N VAL A 10 9.49 8.87 -12.19
CA VAL A 10 10.45 8.03 -12.90
C VAL A 10 11.86 8.35 -12.40
N CYS A 11 12.53 7.36 -11.84
CA CYS A 11 13.93 7.40 -11.44
C CYS A 11 14.74 6.41 -12.27
N SER A 12 16.08 6.51 -12.21
CA SER A 12 16.98 5.71 -13.05
C SER A 12 16.85 4.20 -12.89
N LYS A 13 16.36 3.71 -11.73
CA LYS A 13 16.21 2.28 -11.41
C LYS A 13 14.81 1.88 -10.95
N VAL A 14 13.94 2.86 -10.70
CA VAL A 14 12.65 2.65 -10.03
C VAL A 14 11.62 3.58 -10.65
N VAL A 15 10.41 3.10 -10.84
CA VAL A 15 9.27 3.92 -11.23
C VAL A 15 8.19 3.77 -10.15
N LEU A 16 7.75 4.89 -9.61
CA LEU A 16 6.61 4.95 -8.70
C LEU A 16 5.37 5.29 -9.52
N VAL A 17 4.38 4.43 -9.44
CA VAL A 17 3.08 4.58 -10.10
C VAL A 17 1.97 4.44 -9.06
N PRO A 18 0.76 4.95 -9.33
CA PRO A 18 -0.36 4.80 -8.43
C PRO A 18 -0.69 3.33 -8.18
N TYR A 19 -1.14 3.04 -6.96
CA TYR A 19 -1.46 1.68 -6.57
C TYR A 19 -2.80 1.23 -7.17
N GLU A 20 -2.74 0.39 -8.20
CA GLU A 20 -3.89 -0.15 -8.89
C GLU A 20 -4.18 -1.60 -8.52
N SER A 21 -5.42 -2.06 -8.76
CA SER A 21 -5.89 -3.42 -8.43
C SER A 21 -5.02 -4.51 -9.07
N ARG A 22 -4.41 -4.25 -10.23
CA ARG A 22 -3.46 -5.18 -10.87
C ARG A 22 -2.18 -5.44 -10.05
N HIS A 23 -1.85 -4.56 -9.11
CA HIS A 23 -0.69 -4.72 -8.23
C HIS A 23 -1.00 -5.59 -7.00
N VAL A 24 -2.28 -5.76 -6.64
CA VAL A 24 -2.73 -6.53 -5.47
C VAL A 24 -2.16 -7.96 -5.44
N PRO A 25 -2.22 -8.77 -6.52
CA PRO A 25 -1.71 -10.13 -6.47
C PRO A 25 -0.21 -10.21 -6.16
N LYS A 26 0.56 -9.23 -6.67
CA LYS A 26 2.01 -9.15 -6.45
C LYS A 26 2.32 -8.73 -5.02
N TYR A 27 1.60 -7.73 -4.51
CA TYR A 27 1.70 -7.29 -3.12
C TYR A 27 1.34 -8.42 -2.14
N HIS A 28 0.22 -9.10 -2.38
CA HIS A 28 -0.23 -10.24 -1.59
C HIS A 28 0.82 -11.37 -1.58
N GLN A 29 1.52 -11.62 -2.69
CA GLN A 29 2.61 -12.59 -2.71
C GLN A 29 3.78 -12.18 -1.81
N TRP A 30 4.13 -10.89 -1.76
CA TRP A 30 5.16 -10.38 -0.85
C TRP A 30 4.72 -10.50 0.61
N MET A 31 3.47 -10.14 0.89
CA MET A 31 2.88 -10.26 2.23
C MET A 31 2.68 -11.70 2.70
N LYS A 32 3.02 -12.73 1.91
CA LYS A 32 3.14 -14.11 2.42
C LYS A 32 4.43 -14.36 3.20
N SER A 33 5.41 -13.46 3.12
CA SER A 33 6.65 -13.59 3.88
C SER A 33 6.44 -13.11 5.33
N PRO A 34 6.64 -13.98 6.35
CA PRO A 34 6.52 -13.57 7.75
C PRO A 34 7.53 -12.49 8.14
N GLU A 35 8.72 -12.49 7.54
CA GLU A 35 9.74 -11.47 7.76
C GLU A 35 9.25 -10.09 7.31
N LEU A 36 8.62 -10.01 6.13
CA LEU A 36 8.07 -8.75 5.63
C LEU A 36 6.92 -8.27 6.51
N GLN A 37 6.00 -9.15 6.90
CA GLN A 37 4.91 -8.82 7.81
C GLN A 37 5.41 -8.23 9.13
N GLN A 38 6.46 -8.83 9.72
CA GLN A 38 7.06 -8.32 10.96
C GLN A 38 7.71 -6.96 10.75
N LEU A 39 8.45 -6.77 9.66
CA LEU A 39 9.12 -5.50 9.34
C LEU A 39 8.14 -4.37 9.03
N THR A 40 6.98 -4.69 8.44
CA THR A 40 5.95 -3.70 8.08
C THR A 40 4.81 -3.62 9.09
N ALA A 41 4.91 -4.34 10.22
CA ALA A 41 3.85 -4.50 11.22
C ALA A 41 2.48 -4.81 10.59
N SER A 42 2.47 -5.59 9.51
CA SER A 42 1.28 -5.90 8.71
C SER A 42 0.74 -7.28 9.06
N GLU A 43 -0.56 -7.37 9.29
CA GLU A 43 -1.25 -8.65 9.49
C GLU A 43 -1.53 -9.33 8.14
N PRO A 44 -1.54 -10.67 8.07
CA PRO A 44 -1.89 -11.39 6.86
C PRO A 44 -3.35 -11.19 6.50
N LEU A 45 -3.60 -10.70 5.29
CA LEU A 45 -4.93 -10.55 4.73
C LEU A 45 -5.18 -11.57 3.62
N THR A 46 -6.45 -11.92 3.43
CA THR A 46 -6.89 -12.68 2.26
C THR A 46 -6.77 -11.81 1.00
N LEU A 47 -6.66 -12.45 -0.17
CA LEU A 47 -6.56 -11.73 -1.44
C LEU A 47 -7.77 -10.81 -1.69
N GLU A 48 -8.95 -11.21 -1.24
CA GLU A 48 -10.18 -10.42 -1.37
C GLU A 48 -10.17 -9.17 -0.47
N GLU A 49 -9.72 -9.31 0.77
CA GLU A 49 -9.53 -8.18 1.71
C GLU A 49 -8.51 -7.17 1.16
N GLU A 50 -7.43 -7.63 0.53
CA GLU A 50 -6.44 -6.76 -0.13
C GLU A 50 -7.05 -5.96 -1.31
N PHE A 51 -7.98 -6.58 -2.06
CA PHE A 51 -8.73 -5.87 -3.10
C PHE A 51 -9.68 -4.83 -2.50
N GLU A 52 -10.34 -5.15 -1.40
CA GLU A 52 -11.21 -4.20 -0.69
C GLU A 52 -10.39 -3.01 -0.16
N MET A 53 -9.24 -3.26 0.48
CA MET A 53 -8.32 -2.22 0.94
C MET A 53 -7.80 -1.37 -0.22
N GLN A 54 -7.42 -2.00 -1.34
CA GLN A 54 -6.99 -1.25 -2.53
C GLN A 54 -8.10 -0.32 -3.05
N ARG A 55 -9.37 -0.77 -3.00
CA ARG A 55 -10.51 0.05 -3.41
C ARG A 55 -10.73 1.21 -2.45
N LYS A 56 -10.70 0.97 -1.14
CA LYS A 56 -10.75 2.03 -0.11
C LYS A 56 -9.66 3.06 -0.35
N TRP A 57 -8.41 2.63 -0.49
CA TRP A 57 -7.29 3.53 -0.79
C TRP A 57 -7.39 4.26 -2.13
N ARG A 58 -8.10 3.72 -3.13
CA ARG A 58 -8.33 4.41 -4.40
C ARG A 58 -9.40 5.50 -4.25
N GLU A 59 -10.47 5.19 -3.52
CA GLU A 59 -11.67 6.02 -3.38
C GLU A 59 -11.55 7.06 -2.25
N ASP A 60 -10.71 6.81 -1.24
CA ASP A 60 -10.45 7.77 -0.17
C ASP A 60 -9.67 9.00 -0.67
N ASP A 61 -10.28 10.16 -0.42
CA ASP A 61 -9.69 11.48 -0.58
C ASP A 61 -8.80 11.86 0.62
N ASP A 62 -9.02 11.24 1.79
CA ASP A 62 -8.19 11.41 3.00
C ASP A 62 -7.41 10.14 3.32
N SER A 63 -6.08 10.23 3.24
CA SER A 63 -5.14 9.17 3.62
C SER A 63 -4.95 9.06 5.15
N GLU A 64 -5.99 9.27 5.96
CA GLU A 64 -5.89 9.21 7.43
C GLU A 64 -5.56 7.80 7.93
N GLU A 65 -6.09 6.73 7.33
CA GLU A 65 -5.78 5.35 7.76
C GLU A 65 -4.32 4.93 7.47
N CYS A 66 -3.65 5.55 6.48
CA CYS A 66 -2.22 5.32 6.23
C CYS A 66 -1.31 6.18 7.14
N ASN A 67 -1.86 7.26 7.71
CA ASN A 67 -1.13 8.09 8.65
C ASN A 67 -0.90 7.38 9.98
N ASP A 68 -1.75 6.43 10.42
CA ASP A 68 -1.53 5.78 11.72
C ASP A 68 -0.27 4.91 11.75
N ALA A 69 0.04 4.18 10.66
CA ALA A 69 1.27 3.40 10.55
C ALA A 69 2.52 4.29 10.44
N ILE A 70 2.44 5.41 9.71
CA ILE A 70 3.55 6.34 9.55
C ILE A 70 3.77 7.17 10.84
N ARG A 71 2.69 7.61 11.50
CA ARG A 71 2.71 8.44 12.71
C ARG A 71 3.20 7.66 13.94
N MET A 72 3.02 6.34 13.97
CA MET A 72 3.68 5.49 14.97
C MET A 72 5.20 5.40 14.79
N MET A 73 5.73 5.59 13.56
CA MET A 73 7.17 5.56 13.30
C MET A 73 7.86 6.92 13.49
N THR A 74 7.13 8.05 13.47
CA THR A 74 7.71 9.40 13.64
C THR A 74 7.76 9.89 15.09
N ASN A 75 7.30 9.09 16.07
CA ASN A 75 7.38 9.41 17.50
C ASN A 75 8.60 8.72 18.18
N TYR A 76 9.78 8.90 17.59
CA TYR A 76 11.08 8.70 18.24
C TYR A 76 12.02 9.86 17.94
#